data_AF-A0A813BHP0-F1
#
_entry.id   AF-A0A813BHP0-F1
#
_cell.length_a   1.000
_cell.length_b   1.000
_cell.length_c   1.000
_cell.angle_alpha   90.00
_cell.angle_beta   90.00
_cell.angle_gamma   90.00
#
_symmetry.space_group_name_H-M   'P 1'
#
loop_
_entity.id
_entity.type
_entity.pdbx_description
1 polymer ?
#
loop_
_entity_poly.entity_id
_entity_poly.type
_entity_poly.pdbx_seq_one_letter_code
_entity_poly.pdbx_strand_id
1 'polypeptide(L)'
;SWHHHHHVVTITGVQHLKHYDCHAGLSNWYHGWSHVKKSWCCDHHQLGCPGMAHGQWHAHTVVHTIMGHHAGHGGYDCDAGYSNWEHGWSYHKKTYCCEHEHKGCQPYHCHHHEEHDTWSDDKRDYCCGHFQIACAATTLSPLGCD
;
A
#
# COMPACT_ATOMS: atom_id res chain seq x y z
N SER A 1 -43.74 31.60 -38.32
CA SER A 1 -42.62 32.34 -37.69
C SER A 1 -42.82 32.41 -36.19
N TRP A 2 -41.76 32.02 -35.49
CA TRP A 2 -41.54 32.01 -34.05
C TRP A 2 -42.08 33.20 -33.26
N HIS A 3 -42.68 32.96 -32.09
CA HIS A 3 -42.55 33.85 -30.92
C HIS A 3 -42.53 33.02 -29.63
N HIS A 4 -41.59 33.42 -28.76
CA HIS A 4 -41.16 32.77 -27.53
C HIS A 4 -42.07 33.16 -26.36
N HIS A 5 -42.29 32.23 -25.42
CA HIS A 5 -42.70 32.56 -24.06
C HIS A 5 -41.69 32.00 -23.07
N HIS A 6 -41.31 32.87 -22.14
CA HIS A 6 -40.21 32.74 -21.20
C HIS A 6 -40.57 31.89 -19.97
N HIS A 7 -39.66 30.95 -19.67
CA HIS A 7 -39.15 30.47 -18.37
C HIS A 7 -40.11 30.02 -17.26
N VAL A 8 -39.92 28.75 -16.84
CA VAL A 8 -39.57 28.45 -15.44
C VAL A 8 -38.30 27.58 -15.43
N VAL A 9 -37.20 28.16 -14.95
CA VAL A 9 -35.99 27.42 -14.61
C VAL A 9 -36.23 26.82 -13.24
N THR A 10 -36.59 25.54 -13.17
CA THR A 10 -36.53 24.78 -11.92
C THR A 10 -35.18 24.09 -11.84
N ILE A 11 -34.29 24.70 -11.05
CA ILE A 11 -33.08 24.04 -10.54
C ILE A 11 -33.55 22.95 -9.58
N THR A 12 -33.34 21.69 -9.94
CA THR A 12 -32.92 20.59 -9.04
C THR A 12 -32.98 19.30 -9.86
N GLY A 13 -31.82 18.90 -10.39
CA GLY A 13 -31.63 17.58 -10.98
C GLY A 13 -31.78 16.51 -9.90
N VAL A 14 -32.99 15.97 -9.75
CA VAL A 14 -33.22 14.76 -8.99
C VAL A 14 -32.72 13.58 -9.81
N GLN A 15 -31.46 13.22 -9.58
CA GLN A 15 -30.86 11.99 -10.07
C GLN A 15 -31.74 10.83 -9.58
N HIS A 16 -32.43 10.21 -10.55
CA HIS A 16 -33.15 8.95 -10.41
C HIS A 16 -32.35 7.99 -9.51
N LEU A 17 -32.97 7.45 -8.46
CA LEU A 17 -32.38 6.45 -7.56
C LEU A 17 -32.09 5.20 -8.40
N LYS A 18 -30.96 5.20 -9.11
CA LYS A 18 -30.59 4.14 -10.03
C LYS A 18 -30.23 2.94 -9.17
N HIS A 19 -31.12 1.96 -9.08
CA HIS A 19 -30.80 0.68 -8.46
C HIS A 19 -29.54 0.12 -9.12
N TYR A 20 -28.48 -0.04 -8.35
CA TYR A 20 -27.24 -0.60 -8.84
C TYR A 20 -27.32 -2.13 -8.73
N ASP A 21 -27.18 -2.82 -9.86
CA ASP A 21 -26.94 -4.27 -9.82
C ASP A 21 -25.53 -4.53 -9.31
N CYS A 22 -25.42 -4.93 -8.05
CA CYS A 22 -24.16 -5.19 -7.36
C CYS A 22 -23.49 -6.51 -7.76
N HIS A 23 -24.16 -7.38 -8.53
CA HIS A 23 -23.54 -8.59 -9.08
C HIS A 23 -22.96 -8.35 -10.47
N ALA A 24 -23.52 -7.40 -11.23
CA ALA A 24 -23.01 -7.03 -12.55
C ALA A 24 -21.57 -6.48 -12.49
N GLY A 25 -20.63 -7.26 -13.02
CA GLY A 25 -19.20 -6.91 -13.05
C GLY A 25 -18.54 -6.93 -11.68
N LEU A 26 -19.08 -7.67 -10.71
CA LEU A 26 -18.52 -7.78 -9.35
C LEU A 26 -17.08 -8.30 -9.35
N SER A 27 -16.71 -9.22 -10.25
CA SER A 27 -15.35 -9.78 -10.31
C SER A 27 -14.25 -8.74 -10.58
N ASN A 28 -14.59 -7.63 -11.23
CA ASN A 28 -13.66 -6.52 -11.51
C ASN A 28 -14.21 -5.19 -10.94
N TRP A 29 -14.96 -5.26 -9.85
CA TRP A 29 -15.66 -4.10 -9.29
C TRP A 29 -14.71 -2.92 -9.00
N TYR A 30 -13.48 -3.21 -8.57
CA TYR A 30 -12.50 -2.20 -8.19
C TYR A 30 -12.14 -1.26 -9.35
N HIS A 31 -11.99 -1.79 -10.57
CA HIS A 31 -11.69 -0.97 -11.75
C HIS A 31 -12.93 -0.67 -12.60
N GLY A 32 -13.95 -1.53 -12.57
CA GLY A 32 -15.11 -1.46 -13.45
C GLY A 32 -16.30 -0.68 -12.89
N TRP A 33 -16.40 -0.47 -11.57
CA TRP A 33 -17.52 0.27 -10.99
C TRP A 33 -17.19 1.74 -10.82
N SER A 34 -18.20 2.59 -11.06
CA SER A 34 -18.16 3.99 -10.67
C SER A 34 -18.13 4.13 -9.14
N HIS A 35 -17.59 5.24 -8.65
CA HIS A 35 -17.51 5.51 -7.20
C HIS A 35 -18.88 5.41 -6.51
N VAL A 36 -19.94 5.88 -7.16
CA VAL A 36 -21.30 5.85 -6.62
C VAL A 36 -21.83 4.42 -6.52
N LYS A 37 -21.56 3.56 -7.51
CA LYS A 37 -21.93 2.14 -7.48
C LYS A 37 -21.21 1.41 -6.35
N LYS A 38 -19.91 1.69 -6.15
CA LYS A 38 -19.10 1.13 -5.05
C LYS A 38 -19.67 1.50 -3.69
N SER A 39 -19.95 2.78 -3.45
CA SER A 39 -20.52 3.23 -2.17
C SER A 39 -21.87 2.57 -1.92
N TRP A 40 -22.79 2.64 -2.89
CA TRP A 40 -24.14 2.14 -2.69
C TRP A 40 -24.19 0.62 -2.48
N CYS A 41 -23.46 -0.14 -3.30
CA CYS A 41 -23.39 -1.60 -3.17
C CYS A 41 -22.68 -2.05 -1.89
N CYS A 42 -21.72 -1.26 -1.42
CA CYS A 42 -21.11 -1.50 -0.12
C CYS A 42 -22.10 -1.28 1.02
N ASP A 43 -22.80 -0.14 1.03
CA ASP A 43 -23.69 0.26 2.12
C ASP A 43 -24.93 -0.66 2.24
N HIS A 44 -25.45 -1.15 1.12
CA HIS A 44 -26.74 -1.88 1.09
C HIS A 44 -26.58 -3.39 0.91
N HIS A 45 -25.52 -3.83 0.20
CA HIS A 45 -25.31 -5.24 -0.15
C HIS A 45 -23.99 -5.81 0.36
N GLN A 46 -23.12 -4.99 0.97
CA GLN A 46 -21.78 -5.37 1.41
C GLN A 46 -20.93 -5.97 0.28
N LEU A 47 -21.16 -5.51 -0.96
CA LEU A 47 -20.45 -5.95 -2.15
C LEU A 47 -19.60 -4.80 -2.71
N GLY A 48 -18.35 -5.09 -3.04
CA GLY A 48 -17.45 -4.12 -3.66
C GLY A 48 -17.10 -2.91 -2.79
N CYS A 49 -16.86 -3.15 -1.50
CA CYS A 49 -16.45 -2.12 -0.55
C CYS A 49 -14.96 -1.76 -0.69
N PRO A 50 -14.60 -0.46 -0.80
CA PRO A 50 -13.21 -0.01 -0.73
C PRO A 50 -12.61 -0.34 0.64
N GLY A 51 -11.43 -0.97 0.65
CA GLY A 51 -10.82 -1.51 1.87
C GLY A 51 -11.23 -2.95 2.19
N MET A 52 -12.21 -3.52 1.49
CA MET A 52 -12.61 -4.94 1.56
C MET A 52 -12.40 -5.64 0.20
N ALA A 53 -11.32 -5.30 -0.50
CA ALA A 53 -10.85 -6.12 -1.60
C ALA A 53 -10.36 -7.47 -1.03
N HIS A 54 -11.30 -8.41 -0.92
CA HIS A 54 -11.13 -9.86 -0.76
C HIS A 54 -9.82 -10.31 -0.07
N GLY A 55 -9.79 -10.28 1.26
CA GLY A 55 -8.62 -10.76 1.98
C GLY A 55 -8.62 -10.53 3.49
N GLN A 56 -9.77 -10.65 4.17
CA GLN A 56 -9.74 -10.66 5.63
C GLN A 56 -10.79 -11.63 6.19
N TRP A 57 -10.29 -12.84 6.49
CA TRP A 57 -10.86 -13.91 7.31
C TRP A 57 -12.19 -14.51 6.86
N HIS A 58 -12.13 -15.69 6.22
CA HIS A 58 -12.98 -16.88 6.51
C HIS A 58 -12.48 -18.19 5.83
N ALA A 59 -11.19 -18.32 5.48
CA ALA A 59 -10.60 -19.62 5.09
C ALA A 59 -9.07 -19.65 5.29
N HIS A 60 -8.60 -19.60 6.55
CA HIS A 60 -7.17 -19.70 6.89
C HIS A 60 -6.76 -21.16 7.17
N THR A 61 -7.04 -22.06 6.23
CA THR A 61 -6.51 -23.42 6.26
C THR A 61 -6.59 -23.97 4.85
N VAL A 62 -5.51 -23.84 4.08
CA VAL A 62 -5.05 -24.75 3.00
C VAL A 62 -4.07 -24.05 2.04
N VAL A 63 -4.06 -22.71 1.92
CA VAL A 63 -3.30 -22.05 0.82
C VAL A 63 -1.95 -21.41 1.22
N HIS A 64 -1.59 -21.40 2.51
CA HIS A 64 -0.33 -20.78 2.98
C HIS A 64 0.96 -21.57 2.65
N THR A 65 0.87 -22.73 2.02
CA THR A 65 2.02 -23.66 1.92
C THR A 65 2.88 -23.51 0.65
N ILE A 66 2.54 -22.64 -0.31
CA ILE A 66 3.20 -22.72 -1.63
C ILE A 66 3.82 -21.40 -2.15
N MET A 67 3.37 -20.21 -1.74
CA MET A 67 4.02 -18.96 -2.20
C MET A 67 4.17 -17.97 -1.06
N GLY A 68 5.37 -17.90 -0.49
CA GLY A 68 5.75 -16.80 0.37
C GLY A 68 5.87 -15.52 -0.45
N HIS A 69 5.12 -14.48 -0.08
CA HIS A 69 5.67 -13.23 0.47
C HIS A 69 4.53 -12.21 0.74
N HIS A 70 4.37 -11.90 2.03
CA HIS A 70 3.88 -10.64 2.62
C HIS A 70 2.50 -10.06 2.21
N ALA A 71 1.45 -10.61 2.83
CA ALA A 71 0.35 -9.81 3.36
C ALA A 71 -0.24 -10.52 4.59
N GLY A 72 0.32 -10.27 5.77
CA GLY A 72 -0.11 -10.89 7.02
C GLY A 72 0.75 -10.41 8.17
N HIS A 73 0.32 -9.31 8.79
CA HIS A 73 0.92 -8.75 9.98
C HIS A 73 0.70 -9.70 11.17
N GLY A 74 1.62 -10.65 11.34
CA GLY A 74 1.60 -11.62 12.43
C GLY A 74 2.98 -12.25 12.63
N GLY A 75 3.91 -11.49 13.21
CA GLY A 75 5.21 -11.96 13.72
C GLY A 75 6.22 -12.38 12.66
N TYR A 76 7.42 -11.82 12.68
CA TYR A 76 8.52 -12.41 11.92
C TYR A 76 9.04 -13.63 12.70
N ASP A 77 9.01 -14.81 12.08
CA ASP A 77 9.70 -15.99 12.61
C ASP A 77 11.22 -15.80 12.41
N CYS A 78 11.93 -15.50 13.49
CA CYS A 78 13.36 -15.22 13.46
C CYS A 78 14.25 -16.46 13.36
N ASP A 79 13.69 -17.66 13.41
CA ASP A 79 14.41 -18.92 13.19
C ASP A 79 14.30 -19.36 11.72
N ALA A 80 13.20 -19.03 11.04
CA ALA A 80 12.98 -19.35 9.64
C ALA A 80 14.05 -18.72 8.73
N GLY A 81 14.88 -19.56 8.10
CA GLY A 81 15.96 -19.10 7.23
C GLY A 81 17.05 -18.34 7.99
N TYR A 82 17.22 -18.57 9.29
CA TYR A 82 18.29 -17.92 10.05
C TYR A 82 19.67 -18.25 9.48
N SER A 83 19.91 -19.47 8.99
CA SER A 83 21.22 -19.86 8.44
C SER A 83 21.70 -19.03 7.24
N ASN A 84 20.79 -18.37 6.51
CA ASN A 84 21.11 -17.48 5.39
C ASN A 84 20.54 -16.07 5.57
N TRP A 85 20.27 -15.67 6.82
CA TRP A 85 19.54 -14.44 7.16
C TRP A 85 20.08 -13.19 6.46
N GLU A 86 21.40 -13.09 6.30
CA GLU A 86 22.06 -11.92 5.70
C GLU A 86 21.59 -11.65 4.27
N HIS A 87 21.32 -12.71 3.50
CA HIS A 87 20.89 -12.59 2.10
C HIS A 87 19.42 -12.95 1.92
N GLY A 88 18.89 -13.82 2.79
CA GLY A 88 17.55 -14.39 2.68
C GLY A 88 16.47 -13.61 3.41
N TRP A 89 16.81 -12.78 4.40
CA TRP A 89 15.82 -11.98 5.11
C TRP A 89 15.58 -10.64 4.43
N SER A 90 14.31 -10.27 4.36
CA SER A 90 13.92 -8.90 4.05
C SER A 90 14.44 -7.95 5.13
N TYR A 91 14.66 -6.69 4.74
CA TYR A 91 15.11 -5.64 5.65
C TYR A 91 14.26 -5.57 6.93
N HIS A 92 12.94 -5.57 6.78
CA HIS A 92 12.01 -5.50 7.91
C HIS A 92 12.06 -6.73 8.85
N LYS A 93 12.38 -7.91 8.31
CA LYS A 93 12.59 -9.11 9.13
C LYS A 93 13.86 -8.98 9.96
N LYS A 94 14.95 -8.51 9.37
CA LYS A 94 16.22 -8.26 10.08
C LYS A 94 16.04 -7.26 11.20
N THR A 95 15.37 -6.14 10.94
CA THR A 95 15.13 -5.11 11.97
C THR A 95 14.28 -5.66 13.12
N TYR A 96 13.16 -6.33 12.80
CA TYR A 96 12.28 -6.87 13.84
C TYR A 96 12.98 -7.93 14.68
N CYS A 97 13.65 -8.89 14.04
CA CYS A 97 14.32 -9.98 14.72
C CYS A 97 15.52 -9.54 15.53
N CYS A 98 16.21 -8.47 15.11
CA CYS A 98 17.27 -7.90 15.91
C CYS A 98 16.73 -7.17 17.15
N GLU A 99 15.62 -6.45 17.03
CA GLU A 99 15.01 -5.72 18.14
C GLU A 99 14.35 -6.64 19.18
N HIS A 100 13.64 -7.68 18.74
CA HIS A 100 12.82 -8.52 19.60
C HIS A 100 13.53 -9.80 20.07
N GLU A 101 14.40 -10.37 19.23
CA GLU A 101 15.07 -11.66 19.49
C GLU A 101 16.59 -11.58 19.44
N HIS A 102 17.16 -10.40 19.14
CA HIS A 102 18.60 -10.19 18.96
C HIS A 102 19.24 -11.11 17.91
N LYS A 103 18.46 -11.50 16.90
CA LYS A 103 18.89 -12.36 15.78
C LYS A 103 19.00 -11.55 14.50
N GLY A 104 20.06 -11.81 13.73
CA GLY A 104 20.23 -11.22 12.40
C GLY A 104 20.46 -9.71 12.43
N CYS A 105 21.15 -9.23 13.47
CA CYS A 105 21.51 -7.82 13.63
C CYS A 105 22.58 -7.42 12.62
N GLN A 106 22.34 -6.32 11.92
CA GLN A 106 23.31 -5.69 11.04
C GLN A 106 24.13 -4.64 11.81
N PRO A 107 25.35 -4.31 11.34
CA PRO A 107 26.20 -3.30 11.99
C PRO A 107 25.52 -1.93 12.09
N TYR A 108 24.62 -1.63 11.14
CA TYR A 108 23.84 -0.41 11.14
C TYR A 108 22.35 -0.70 10.93
N HIS A 109 21.50 -0.15 11.80
CA HIS A 109 20.05 -0.16 11.64
C HIS A 109 19.60 1.03 10.80
N CYS A 110 19.10 0.75 9.60
CA CYS A 110 18.82 1.75 8.55
C CYS A 110 17.35 2.19 8.53
N HIS A 111 16.84 2.78 9.62
CA HIS A 111 15.41 3.11 9.73
C HIS A 111 14.98 4.22 8.74
N HIS A 112 13.88 4.00 8.02
CA HIS A 112 13.35 4.97 7.05
C HIS A 112 12.67 6.19 7.70
N HIS A 113 12.37 6.12 9.01
CA HIS A 113 11.62 7.16 9.74
C HIS A 113 12.51 8.03 10.64
N GLU A 114 13.82 7.79 10.69
CA GLU A 114 14.75 8.65 11.43
C GLU A 114 15.24 9.81 10.57
N GLU A 115 15.58 10.93 11.21
CA GLU A 115 16.20 12.08 10.55
C GLU A 115 17.67 11.75 10.21
N HIS A 116 17.91 11.44 8.94
CA HIS A 116 19.19 10.92 8.43
C HIS A 116 20.36 11.91 8.52
N ASP A 117 20.08 13.19 8.78
CA ASP A 117 21.09 14.23 9.02
C ASP A 117 21.93 13.99 10.28
N THR A 118 21.42 13.17 11.20
CA THR A 118 22.11 12.78 12.43
C THR A 118 22.97 11.52 12.27
N TRP A 119 22.86 10.83 11.13
CA TRP A 119 23.63 9.61 10.87
C TRP A 119 25.07 9.96 10.51
N SER A 120 26.02 9.23 11.10
CA SER A 120 27.41 9.29 10.67
C SER A 120 27.54 8.95 9.18
N ASP A 121 28.55 9.53 8.53
CA ASP A 121 28.81 9.30 7.10
C ASP A 121 28.88 7.79 6.78
N ASP A 122 29.55 7.01 7.63
CA ASP A 122 29.65 5.55 7.50
C ASP A 122 28.28 4.84 7.54
N LYS A 123 27.37 5.29 8.42
CA LYS A 123 26.02 4.72 8.53
C LYS A 123 25.21 5.04 7.28
N ARG A 124 25.31 6.26 6.74
CA ARG A 124 24.62 6.67 5.52
C ARG A 124 25.12 5.92 4.30
N ASP A 125 26.44 5.79 4.13
CA ASP A 125 27.04 5.09 3.00
C ASP A 125 26.69 3.60 3.00
N TYR A 126 26.76 2.95 4.17
CA TYR A 126 26.34 1.56 4.32
C TYR A 126 24.86 1.35 3.97
N CYS A 127 23.98 2.18 4.56
CA CYS A 127 22.54 2.08 4.33
C CYS A 127 22.15 2.40 2.89
N CYS A 128 22.86 3.30 2.23
CA CYS A 128 22.68 3.59 0.82
C CYS A 128 23.08 2.39 -0.04
N GLY A 129 24.28 1.83 0.17
CA GLY A 129 24.80 0.73 -0.64
C GLY A 129 23.98 -0.57 -0.56
N HIS A 130 23.39 -0.86 0.59
CA HIS A 130 22.65 -2.12 0.81
C HIS A 130 21.13 -1.98 0.67
N PHE A 131 20.57 -0.82 0.99
CA PHE A 131 19.11 -0.64 1.12
C PHE A 131 18.56 0.55 0.35
N GLN A 132 19.41 1.36 -0.29
CA GLN A 132 19.00 2.60 -0.98
C GLN A 132 18.27 3.58 -0.05
N ILE A 133 18.64 3.60 1.23
CA ILE A 133 18.12 4.49 2.27
C ILE A 133 19.21 5.49 2.65
N ALA A 134 18.86 6.76 2.87
CA ALA A 134 19.80 7.82 3.25
C ALA A 134 20.93 8.07 2.24
N CYS A 135 20.74 7.69 0.96
CA CYS A 135 21.67 8.05 -0.09
C CYS A 135 21.73 9.57 -0.24
N ALA A 136 22.94 10.13 -0.32
CA ALA A 136 23.09 11.52 -0.72
C ALA A 136 22.38 11.69 -2.07
N ALA A 137 21.34 12.53 -2.12
CA ALA A 137 20.81 12.98 -3.39
C ALA A 137 22.02 13.54 -4.13
N THR A 138 22.39 12.94 -5.25
CA THR A 138 23.39 13.54 -6.13
C THR A 138 22.77 14.86 -6.51
N THR A 139 23.19 15.94 -5.87
CA THR A 139 23.12 17.26 -6.47
C THR A 139 23.95 17.07 -7.74
N LEU A 140 23.28 16.67 -8.83
CA LEU A 140 23.63 17.19 -10.12
C LEU A 140 23.85 18.66 -9.83
N SER A 141 25.12 19.06 -9.86
CA SER A 141 25.51 20.45 -9.84
C SER A 141 24.43 21.18 -10.61
N PRO A 142 23.74 22.18 -10.02
CA PRO A 142 22.94 23.06 -10.83
C PRO A 142 23.90 23.49 -11.92
N LEU A 143 23.55 23.17 -13.16
CA LEU A 143 24.21 23.74 -14.33
C LEU A 143 24.52 25.18 -13.96
N GLY A 144 25.81 25.53 -13.97
CA GLY A 144 26.21 26.92 -14.00
C GLY A 144 25.60 27.50 -15.25
N CYS A 145 24.40 28.06 -15.10
CA CYS A 145 23.90 29.12 -15.93
C CYS A 145 24.43 30.39 -15.28
N ASP A 146 25.64 30.79 -15.66
CA ASP A 146 26.02 32.20 -15.74
C ASP A 146 26.13 32.55 -17.23
#